data_AF-A0A7K7TA14-F1
#
_entry.id   AF-A0A7K7TA14-F1
#
_cell.length_a   1.000
_cell.length_b   1.000
_cell.length_c   1.000
_cell.angle_alpha   90.00
_cell.angle_beta   90.00
_cell.angle_gamma   90.00
#
_symmetry.space_group_name_H-M   'P 1'
#
loop_
_entity.id
_entity.type
_entity.pdbx_description
1 polymer ?
#
loop_
_entity_poly.entity_id
_entity_poly.type
_entity_poly.pdbx_seq_one_letter_code
_entity_poly.pdbx_strand_id
1 'polypeptide(L)'
;MSWAQSVTQCIQSGGMLTSVEDLAESNFLAEHAGLYTSKTSGFWIGIYRNVNGQLLWQDNSALDFVNWGEGQPSEDQLAYCVELSASTAYWTILPCSSQKGFICKKPKINPFLFALYLFTDAKKEKDNGHLNIWILLTLFLIILLGMGFMIYFSFKIKTRREARWCSRQLEHSHAQTGRDNESDSTNDKEKNEHSVV
;
A
#
# COMPACT_ATOMS: atom_id res chain seq x y z
N MET A 1 28.15 13.94 -19.50
CA MET A 1 27.64 12.85 -18.63
C MET A 1 27.87 11.51 -19.32
N SER A 2 28.09 10.44 -18.55
CA SER A 2 28.03 9.07 -19.08
C SER A 2 26.58 8.69 -19.40
N TRP A 3 26.38 7.67 -20.23
CA TRP A 3 25.05 7.24 -20.65
C TRP A 3 24.16 6.86 -19.45
N ALA A 4 24.69 6.09 -18.50
CA ALA A 4 23.94 5.67 -17.30
C ALA A 4 23.55 6.85 -16.40
N GLN A 5 24.41 7.86 -16.28
CA GLN A 5 24.09 9.09 -15.55
C GLN A 5 22.97 9.87 -16.27
N SER A 6 23.03 9.95 -17.60
CA SER A 6 22.00 10.60 -18.40
C SER A 6 20.64 9.91 -18.30
N VAL A 7 20.59 8.57 -18.28
CA VAL A 7 19.37 7.80 -17.97
C VAL A 7 18.79 8.23 -16.63
N THR A 8 19.62 8.24 -15.60
CA THR A 8 19.20 8.62 -14.24
C THR A 8 18.61 10.04 -14.23
N GLN A 9 19.23 10.98 -14.92
CA GLN A 9 18.77 12.37 -14.98
C GLN A 9 17.42 12.52 -15.71
N CYS A 10 17.20 11.76 -16.80
CA CYS A 10 15.91 11.76 -17.49
C CYS A 10 14.80 11.17 -16.62
N ILE A 11 15.07 10.05 -15.93
CA ILE A 11 14.12 9.40 -15.02
C ILE A 11 13.74 10.35 -13.88
N GLN A 12 14.71 11.01 -13.25
CA GLN A 12 14.46 12.01 -12.19
C GLN A 12 13.60 13.18 -12.69
N SER A 13 13.63 13.45 -14.00
CA SER A 13 12.83 14.49 -14.62
C SER A 13 11.44 13.98 -15.07
N GLY A 14 11.08 12.73 -14.81
CA GLY A 14 9.82 12.11 -15.26
C GLY A 14 9.81 11.75 -16.75
N GLY A 15 10.98 11.43 -17.31
CA GLY A 15 11.12 10.99 -18.70
C GLY A 15 12.12 9.85 -18.85
N MET A 16 12.47 9.54 -20.09
CA MET A 16 13.51 8.57 -20.45
C MET A 16 14.44 9.20 -21.47
N LEU A 17 15.61 8.61 -21.74
CA LEU A 17 16.40 9.04 -22.90
C LEU A 17 15.56 8.87 -24.17
N THR A 18 15.74 9.77 -25.12
CA THR A 18 14.88 9.81 -26.31
C THR A 18 15.01 8.55 -27.14
N SER A 19 13.87 7.95 -27.47
CA SER A 19 13.72 7.08 -28.64
C SER A 19 13.57 7.92 -29.90
N VAL A 20 13.79 7.31 -31.06
CA VAL A 20 13.53 7.91 -32.37
C VAL A 20 12.80 6.88 -33.21
N GLU A 21 11.51 7.11 -33.43
CA GLU A 21 10.61 6.12 -34.03
C GLU A 21 10.38 6.38 -35.53
N ASP A 22 10.61 7.61 -36.00
CA ASP A 22 10.41 7.98 -37.40
C ASP A 22 11.32 9.14 -37.87
N LEU A 23 11.22 9.42 -39.17
CA LEU A 23 11.98 10.49 -39.82
C LEU A 23 11.60 11.89 -39.32
N ALA A 24 10.35 12.11 -38.93
CA ALA A 24 9.89 13.42 -38.45
C ALA A 24 10.53 13.74 -37.08
N GLU A 25 10.58 12.75 -36.18
CA GLU A 25 11.29 12.85 -34.90
C GLU A 25 12.80 13.05 -35.12
N SER A 26 13.41 12.31 -36.05
CA SER A 26 14.83 12.50 -36.39
C SER A 26 15.13 13.92 -36.89
N ASN A 27 14.30 14.46 -37.78
CA ASN A 27 14.45 15.83 -38.29
C ASN A 27 14.26 16.88 -37.19
N PHE A 28 13.28 16.69 -36.31
CA PHE A 28 13.08 17.56 -35.15
C PHE A 28 14.32 17.59 -34.25
N LEU A 29 14.90 16.43 -33.96
CA LEU A 29 16.13 16.34 -33.17
C LEU A 29 17.31 16.99 -33.87
N ALA A 30 17.45 16.82 -35.20
CA ALA A 30 18.52 17.42 -35.98
C ALA A 30 18.53 18.95 -35.91
N GLU A 31 17.37 19.57 -36.12
CA GLU A 31 17.20 21.03 -36.08
C GLU A 31 17.62 21.60 -34.73
N HIS A 32 17.24 20.93 -33.64
CA HIS A 32 17.50 21.42 -32.28
C HIS A 32 18.93 21.08 -31.81
N ALA A 33 19.46 19.91 -32.16
CA ALA A 33 20.80 19.49 -31.78
C ALA A 33 21.88 20.40 -32.37
N GLY A 34 21.69 20.88 -33.61
CA GLY A 34 22.58 21.81 -34.30
C GLY A 34 22.85 23.11 -33.52
N LEU A 35 21.87 23.57 -32.74
CA LEU A 35 21.96 24.79 -31.92
C LEU A 35 22.97 24.67 -30.76
N TYR A 36 23.40 23.46 -30.43
CA TYR A 36 24.25 23.16 -29.28
C TYR A 36 25.65 22.64 -29.67
N THR A 37 25.99 22.70 -30.96
CA THR A 37 27.31 22.28 -31.48
C THR A 37 28.50 22.95 -30.80
N SER A 38 28.33 24.16 -30.27
CA SER A 38 29.35 24.87 -29.48
C SER A 38 29.53 24.36 -28.05
N LYS A 39 28.57 23.57 -27.52
CA LYS A 39 28.55 23.09 -26.13
C LYS A 39 28.84 21.59 -26.02
N THR A 40 28.47 20.81 -27.02
CA THR A 40 28.68 19.36 -27.05
C THR A 40 28.84 18.88 -28.48
N SER A 41 29.64 17.83 -28.68
CA SER A 41 29.77 17.15 -29.97
C SER A 41 28.50 16.37 -30.37
N GLY A 42 27.65 16.07 -29.38
CA GLY A 42 26.42 15.30 -29.56
C GLY A 42 25.82 14.84 -28.25
N PHE A 43 24.84 13.95 -28.36
CA PHE A 43 23.89 13.64 -27.31
C PHE A 43 23.65 12.15 -27.17
N TRP A 44 23.63 11.65 -25.93
CA TRP A 44 23.11 10.32 -25.66
C TRP A 44 21.63 10.23 -26.01
N ILE A 45 21.29 9.17 -26.74
CA ILE A 45 19.92 8.73 -27.02
C ILE A 45 19.66 7.38 -26.32
N GLY A 46 18.40 6.95 -26.31
CA GLY A 46 17.95 5.82 -25.50
C GLY A 46 18.39 4.44 -25.96
N ILE A 47 19.23 4.31 -26.99
CA ILE A 47 19.73 3.00 -27.43
C ILE A 47 20.87 2.54 -26.53
N TYR A 48 20.77 1.30 -26.08
CA TYR A 48 21.85 0.57 -25.42
C TYR A 48 21.96 -0.85 -25.99
N ARG A 49 23.13 -1.47 -25.80
CA ARG A 49 23.36 -2.87 -26.12
C ARG A 49 23.10 -3.74 -24.89
N ASN A 50 22.26 -4.76 -25.02
CA ASN A 50 22.00 -5.72 -23.94
C ASN A 50 23.10 -6.81 -23.85
N VAL A 51 23.00 -7.69 -22.87
CA VAL A 51 23.96 -8.79 -22.64
C VAL A 51 24.00 -9.81 -23.78
N ASN A 52 22.92 -9.93 -24.55
CA ASN A 52 22.83 -10.80 -25.74
C ASN A 52 23.37 -10.10 -27.00
N GLY A 53 23.83 -8.86 -26.87
CA GLY A 53 24.38 -8.09 -27.96
C GLY A 53 23.38 -7.37 -28.85
N GLN A 54 22.12 -7.32 -28.46
CA GLN A 54 21.04 -6.66 -29.21
C GLN A 54 20.98 -5.18 -28.83
N LEU A 55 20.73 -4.32 -29.82
CA LEU A 55 20.43 -2.91 -29.61
C LEU A 55 18.94 -2.76 -29.30
N LEU A 56 18.63 -2.09 -28.19
CA LEU A 56 17.28 -1.88 -27.71
C LEU A 56 17.10 -0.44 -27.25
N TRP A 57 15.90 0.09 -27.41
CA TRP A 57 15.52 1.35 -26.78
C TRP A 57 15.23 1.16 -25.29
N GLN A 58 15.63 2.13 -24.47
CA GLN A 58 15.39 2.17 -23.03
C GLN A 58 13.90 2.22 -22.66
N ASP A 59 13.05 2.77 -23.55
CA ASP A 59 11.61 2.89 -23.38
C ASP A 59 10.81 1.69 -23.94
N ASN A 60 11.52 0.64 -24.38
CA ASN A 60 10.97 -0.55 -25.02
C ASN A 60 10.24 -0.31 -26.35
N SER A 61 10.44 0.83 -27.00
CA SER A 61 9.98 1.07 -28.37
C SER A 61 10.66 0.10 -29.34
N ALA A 62 10.01 -0.16 -30.48
CA ALA A 62 10.60 -0.98 -31.54
C ALA A 62 11.75 -0.24 -32.22
N LEU A 63 12.86 -0.93 -32.52
CA LEU A 63 14.01 -0.36 -33.24
C LEU A 63 13.79 -0.52 -34.76
N ASP A 64 12.70 0.05 -35.28
CA ASP A 64 12.29 -0.09 -36.68
C ASP A 64 12.80 1.07 -37.56
N PHE A 65 13.22 2.15 -36.93
CA PHE A 65 13.87 3.30 -37.56
C PHE A 65 15.32 3.43 -37.07
N VAL A 66 16.24 3.67 -37.99
CA VAL A 66 17.65 3.93 -37.69
C VAL A 66 18.19 5.06 -38.55
N ASN A 67 19.04 5.91 -37.97
CA ASN A 67 19.73 6.99 -38.68
C ASN A 67 21.24 6.91 -38.48
N TRP A 68 21.83 5.75 -38.76
CA TRP A 68 23.27 5.51 -38.58
C TRP A 68 24.13 6.41 -39.46
N GLY A 69 25.25 6.86 -38.91
CA GLY A 69 26.31 7.47 -39.69
C GLY A 69 27.01 6.47 -40.59
N GLU A 70 27.78 6.97 -41.55
CA GLU A 70 28.54 6.14 -42.46
C GLU A 70 29.48 5.18 -41.70
N GLY A 71 29.43 3.89 -42.05
CA GLY A 71 30.23 2.85 -41.41
C GLY A 71 29.79 2.45 -39.99
N GLN A 72 28.59 2.85 -39.56
CA GLN A 72 28.01 2.47 -38.26
C GLN A 72 26.77 1.58 -38.44
N PRO A 73 26.50 0.67 -37.49
CA PRO A 73 27.34 0.29 -36.36
C PRO A 73 28.58 -0.52 -36.78
N SER A 74 29.72 -0.34 -36.11
CA SER A 74 30.92 -1.18 -36.32
C SER A 74 30.77 -2.53 -35.62
N GLU A 75 31.06 -3.65 -36.31
CA GLU A 75 30.88 -5.02 -35.77
C GLU A 75 31.78 -5.34 -34.56
N ASP A 76 32.94 -4.69 -34.45
CA ASP A 76 33.95 -4.98 -33.42
C ASP A 76 33.58 -4.40 -32.03
N GLN A 77 32.45 -3.70 -31.93
CA GLN A 77 32.11 -2.85 -30.79
C GLN A 77 31.01 -3.47 -29.90
N LEU A 78 31.43 -4.32 -28.94
CA LEU A 78 30.54 -5.16 -28.13
C LEU A 78 29.96 -4.52 -26.84
N ALA A 79 30.40 -3.35 -26.37
CA ALA A 79 29.93 -2.74 -25.10
C ALA A 79 29.63 -1.22 -25.20
N TYR A 80 28.86 -0.82 -26.20
CA TYR A 80 28.71 0.58 -26.56
C TYR A 80 27.26 1.08 -26.48
N CYS A 81 27.13 2.39 -26.34
CA CYS A 81 25.90 3.15 -26.31
C CYS A 81 25.86 4.07 -27.55
N VAL A 82 24.70 4.66 -27.85
CA VAL A 82 24.54 5.43 -29.09
C VAL A 82 24.44 6.93 -28.82
N GLU A 83 25.26 7.70 -29.54
CA GLU A 83 25.20 9.16 -29.60
C GLU A 83 24.50 9.61 -30.88
N LEU A 84 23.69 10.66 -30.80
CA LEU A 84 23.28 11.50 -31.92
C LEU A 84 24.26 12.68 -32.05
N SER A 85 24.94 12.79 -33.18
CA SER A 85 25.89 13.88 -33.44
C SER A 85 25.18 15.23 -33.50
N ALA A 86 25.68 16.23 -32.78
CA ALA A 86 25.12 17.58 -32.82
C ALA A 86 25.27 18.25 -34.20
N SER A 87 26.32 17.90 -34.95
CA SER A 87 26.63 18.53 -36.24
C SER A 87 25.96 17.85 -37.42
N THR A 88 25.86 16.52 -37.41
CA THR A 88 25.34 15.75 -38.55
C THR A 88 23.99 15.09 -38.30
N ALA A 89 23.53 15.05 -37.05
CA ALA A 89 22.34 14.33 -36.59
C ALA A 89 22.35 12.81 -36.82
N TYR A 90 23.40 12.26 -37.41
CA TYR A 90 23.60 10.82 -37.55
C TYR A 90 24.02 10.17 -36.24
N TRP A 91 23.69 8.90 -36.12
CA TRP A 91 23.95 8.10 -34.93
C TRP A 91 25.28 7.38 -35.04
N THR A 92 26.04 7.37 -33.96
CA THR A 92 27.31 6.67 -33.86
C THR A 92 27.40 5.90 -32.55
N ILE A 93 28.14 4.80 -32.59
CA ILE A 93 28.39 3.98 -31.43
C ILE A 93 29.60 4.51 -30.65
N LEU A 94 29.47 4.64 -29.33
CA LEU A 94 30.53 5.11 -28.42
C LEU A 94 30.55 4.38 -27.07
N PRO A 95 31.72 4.29 -26.40
CA PRO A 95 31.78 3.72 -25.07
C PRO A 95 30.82 4.46 -24.14
N CYS A 96 29.99 3.73 -23.39
CA CYS A 96 28.94 4.33 -22.55
C CYS A 96 29.49 5.27 -21.45
N SER A 97 30.78 5.16 -21.12
CA SER A 97 31.50 6.04 -20.19
C SER A 97 31.85 7.42 -20.79
N SER A 98 31.72 7.59 -22.11
CA SER A 98 32.03 8.84 -22.81
C SER A 98 31.18 9.99 -22.27
N GLN A 99 31.75 11.19 -22.24
CA GLN A 99 31.06 12.37 -21.71
C GLN A 99 30.35 13.12 -22.84
N LYS A 100 29.02 13.03 -22.89
CA LYS A 100 28.17 13.72 -23.87
C LYS A 100 27.06 14.53 -23.21
N GLY A 101 26.38 15.34 -24.02
CA GLY A 101 25.04 15.83 -23.70
C GLY A 101 24.03 14.68 -23.72
N PHE A 102 22.77 14.94 -23.40
CA PHE A 102 21.71 13.92 -23.48
C PHE A 102 20.36 14.57 -23.78
N ILE A 103 19.45 13.81 -24.38
CA ILE A 103 18.10 14.28 -24.74
C ILE A 103 17.08 13.36 -24.08
N CYS A 104 16.16 13.96 -23.32
CA CYS A 104 15.07 13.22 -22.67
C CYS A 104 13.77 13.36 -23.46
N LYS A 105 13.04 12.26 -23.62
CA LYS A 105 11.66 12.21 -24.13
C LYS A 105 10.71 12.03 -22.95
N LYS A 106 9.58 12.75 -22.98
CA LYS A 106 8.53 12.67 -21.96
C LYS A 106 7.18 12.45 -22.65
N PRO A 107 6.27 11.68 -22.03
CA PRO A 107 4.92 11.55 -22.55
C PRO A 107 4.24 12.92 -22.54
N LYS A 108 3.52 13.22 -23.62
CA LYS A 108 2.67 14.41 -23.67
C LYS A 108 1.52 14.20 -22.69
N ILE A 109 1.56 14.91 -21.57
CA ILE A 109 0.48 14.89 -20.59
C ILE A 109 -0.69 15.67 -21.19
N ASN A 110 -1.75 14.97 -21.61
CA ASN A 110 -3.02 15.63 -21.90
C ASN A 110 -3.60 16.09 -20.56
N PRO A 111 -3.87 17.40 -20.35
CA PRO A 111 -4.42 17.93 -19.11
C PRO A 111 -5.69 17.20 -18.66
N PHE A 112 -6.50 16.74 -19.61
CA PHE A 112 -7.70 15.95 -19.35
C PHE A 112 -7.38 14.55 -18.81
N LEU A 113 -6.40 13.86 -19.39
CA LEU A 113 -5.98 12.53 -18.93
C LEU A 113 -5.25 12.59 -17.58
N PHE A 114 -4.50 13.66 -17.32
CA PHE A 114 -3.87 13.89 -16.02
C PHE A 114 -4.90 14.17 -14.93
N ALA A 115 -5.90 15.00 -15.23
CA ALA A 115 -7.02 15.22 -14.32
C ALA A 115 -7.74 13.90 -14.01
N LEU A 116 -8.05 13.10 -15.05
CA LEU A 116 -8.68 11.78 -14.89
C LEU A 116 -7.80 10.84 -14.03
N TYR A 117 -6.50 10.80 -14.27
CA TYR A 117 -5.53 10.00 -13.51
C TYR A 117 -5.51 10.41 -12.03
N LEU A 118 -5.41 11.72 -11.73
CA LEU A 118 -5.46 12.23 -10.37
C LEU A 118 -6.80 11.94 -9.67
N PHE A 119 -7.92 12.02 -10.38
CA PHE A 119 -9.23 11.65 -9.84
C PHE A 119 -9.33 10.15 -9.50
N THR A 120 -8.70 9.28 -10.28
CA THR A 120 -8.65 7.84 -9.98
C THR A 120 -7.75 7.51 -8.80
N ASP A 121 -6.61 8.18 -8.66
CA ASP A 121 -5.68 7.95 -7.54
C ASP A 121 -6.27 8.47 -6.21
N ALA A 122 -6.94 9.63 -6.25
CA ALA A 122 -7.66 10.18 -5.09
C ALA A 122 -8.80 9.27 -4.57
N LYS A 123 -9.36 8.39 -5.42
CA LYS A 123 -10.34 7.39 -4.99
C LYS A 123 -9.70 6.17 -4.33
N LYS A 124 -8.42 5.89 -4.60
CA LYS A 124 -7.73 4.68 -4.13
C LYS A 124 -7.37 4.75 -2.64
N GLU A 125 -7.34 5.94 -2.05
CA GLU A 125 -6.95 6.11 -0.64
C GLU A 125 -8.08 5.92 0.38
N LYS A 126 -9.34 5.72 -0.05
CA LYS A 126 -10.50 5.77 0.86
C LYS A 126 -11.07 4.42 1.35
N ASP A 127 -10.40 3.29 1.09
CA ASP A 127 -10.93 1.96 1.46
C ASP A 127 -10.04 1.12 2.40
N ASN A 128 -9.13 1.73 3.15
CA ASN A 128 -8.34 1.02 4.18
C ASN A 128 -8.60 1.50 5.63
N GLY A 129 -9.80 2.03 5.90
CA GLY A 129 -10.21 2.53 7.23
C GLY A 129 -11.21 1.65 8.01
N HIS A 130 -11.58 0.46 7.51
CA HIS A 130 -12.57 -0.43 8.14
C HIS A 130 -11.95 -1.76 8.63
N LEU A 131 -10.74 -1.71 9.18
CA LEU A 131 -10.12 -2.88 9.81
C LEU A 131 -10.00 -2.64 11.32
N ASN A 132 -10.60 -3.57 12.09
CA ASN A 132 -10.51 -3.78 13.53
C ASN A 132 -11.62 -3.23 14.45
N ILE A 133 -12.51 -2.33 14.00
CA ILE A 133 -13.64 -1.91 14.85
C ILE A 133 -14.58 -3.10 15.13
N TRP A 134 -14.89 -3.89 14.12
CA TRP A 134 -15.75 -5.06 14.29
C TRP A 134 -15.09 -6.15 15.14
N ILE A 135 -13.76 -6.25 15.12
CA ILE A 135 -13.00 -7.18 15.97
C ILE A 135 -13.06 -6.76 17.44
N LEU A 136 -12.96 -5.45 17.74
CA LEU A 136 -13.10 -4.94 19.10
C LEU A 136 -14.52 -5.14 19.64
N LEU A 137 -15.54 -4.92 18.81
CA LEU A 137 -16.94 -5.14 19.18
C LEU A 137 -17.25 -6.63 19.43
N THR A 138 -16.73 -7.53 18.60
CA THR A 138 -16.91 -8.97 18.81
C THR A 138 -16.19 -9.48 20.04
N LEU A 139 -14.96 -9.03 20.30
CA LEU A 139 -14.23 -9.37 21.53
C LEU A 139 -14.94 -8.88 22.79
N PHE A 140 -15.47 -7.65 22.78
CA PHE A 140 -16.20 -7.11 23.93
C PHE A 140 -17.47 -7.92 24.25
N LEU A 141 -18.24 -8.31 23.22
CA LEU A 141 -19.44 -9.14 23.39
C LEU A 141 -19.11 -10.51 24.00
N ILE A 142 -18.04 -11.16 23.54
CA ILE A 142 -17.60 -12.46 24.06
C ILE A 142 -17.22 -12.35 25.54
N ILE A 143 -16.52 -11.28 25.94
CA ILE A 143 -16.13 -11.04 27.33
C ILE A 143 -17.38 -10.85 28.22
N LEU A 144 -18.38 -10.09 27.75
CA LEU A 144 -19.63 -9.89 28.50
C LEU A 144 -20.40 -11.20 28.70
N LEU A 145 -20.53 -12.01 27.65
CA LEU A 145 -21.18 -13.32 27.73
C LEU A 145 -20.41 -14.27 28.66
N GLY A 146 -19.08 -14.27 28.59
CA GLY A 146 -18.22 -15.06 29.46
C GLY A 146 -18.35 -14.69 30.93
N MET A 147 -18.28 -13.40 31.26
CA MET A 147 -18.46 -12.92 32.64
C MET A 147 -19.87 -13.23 33.15
N GLY A 148 -20.91 -13.01 32.34
CA GLY A 148 -22.29 -13.33 32.70
C GLY A 148 -22.48 -14.82 32.98
N PHE A 149 -21.92 -15.69 32.14
CA PHE A 149 -21.97 -17.14 32.34
C PHE A 149 -21.21 -17.58 33.60
N MET A 150 -20.03 -17.01 33.86
CA MET A 150 -19.24 -17.31 35.06
C MET A 150 -19.93 -16.85 36.35
N ILE A 151 -20.55 -15.67 36.34
CA ILE A 151 -21.35 -15.17 37.46
C ILE A 151 -22.58 -16.05 37.67
N TYR A 152 -23.32 -16.37 36.60
CA TYR A 152 -24.47 -17.27 36.65
C TYR A 152 -24.08 -18.64 37.21
N PHE A 153 -22.97 -19.22 36.75
CA PHE A 153 -22.51 -20.53 37.20
C PHE A 153 -22.03 -20.47 38.65
N SER A 154 -21.36 -19.39 39.07
CA SER A 154 -20.95 -19.16 40.46
C SER A 154 -22.15 -19.00 41.38
N PHE A 155 -23.18 -18.27 40.94
CA PHE A 155 -24.45 -18.13 41.66
C PHE A 155 -25.15 -19.49 41.76
N LYS A 156 -25.27 -20.22 40.64
CA LYS A 156 -25.85 -21.57 40.60
C LYS A 156 -25.07 -22.58 41.45
N ILE A 157 -23.74 -22.48 41.51
CA ILE A 157 -22.88 -23.27 42.41
C ILE A 157 -23.16 -22.91 43.86
N LYS A 158 -23.25 -21.62 44.19
CA LYS A 158 -23.55 -21.14 45.56
C LYS A 158 -24.93 -21.61 46.00
N THR A 159 -25.97 -21.43 45.17
CA THR A 159 -27.33 -21.91 45.45
C THR A 159 -27.39 -23.44 45.60
N ARG A 160 -26.59 -24.21 44.84
CA ARG A 160 -26.48 -25.67 45.05
C ARG A 160 -25.77 -26.05 46.35
N ARG A 161 -24.85 -25.22 46.88
CA ARG A 161 -24.21 -25.42 48.18
C ARG A 161 -25.18 -25.12 49.33
N GLU A 162 -25.95 -24.04 49.23
CA GLU A 162 -27.02 -23.67 50.18
C GLU A 162 -28.13 -24.74 50.25
N ALA A 163 -28.58 -25.26 49.10
CA ALA A 163 -29.57 -26.36 49.08
C ALA A 163 -29.04 -27.68 49.71
N ARG A 164 -27.74 -27.95 49.56
CA ARG A 164 -27.06 -29.10 50.19
C ARG A 164 -26.88 -28.91 51.70
N TRP A 165 -26.83 -27.66 52.18
CA TRP A 165 -26.83 -27.29 53.59
C TRP A 165 -28.23 -27.44 54.22
N CYS A 166 -29.28 -26.95 53.57
CA CYS A 166 -30.67 -27.15 54.03
C CYS A 166 -31.07 -28.63 54.12
N SER A 167 -30.61 -29.47 53.17
CA SER A 167 -30.90 -30.92 53.23
C SER A 167 -30.25 -31.59 54.45
N ARG A 168 -29.00 -31.24 54.78
CA ARG A 168 -28.31 -31.73 55.99
C ARG A 168 -28.94 -31.23 57.29
N GLN A 169 -29.51 -30.02 57.26
CA GLN A 169 -30.16 -29.42 58.43
C GLN A 169 -31.57 -29.97 58.67
N LEU A 170 -32.28 -30.38 57.60
CA LEU A 170 -33.57 -31.07 57.69
C LEU A 170 -33.44 -32.50 58.26
N GLU A 171 -32.36 -33.20 57.91
CA GLU A 171 -32.01 -34.51 58.50
C GLU A 171 -31.75 -34.39 60.02
N HIS A 172 -31.20 -33.26 60.47
CA HIS A 172 -30.99 -32.99 61.89
C HIS A 172 -32.27 -32.53 62.61
N SER A 173 -33.13 -31.74 61.97
CA SER A 173 -34.37 -31.29 62.60
C SER A 173 -35.41 -32.41 62.74
N HIS A 174 -35.51 -33.33 61.78
CA HIS A 174 -36.38 -34.52 61.92
C HIS A 174 -35.98 -35.45 63.07
N ALA A 175 -34.73 -35.40 63.53
CA ALA A 175 -34.31 -36.10 64.76
C ALA A 175 -34.79 -35.37 66.05
N GLN A 176 -35.15 -34.08 65.96
CA GLN A 176 -35.46 -33.21 67.09
C GLN A 176 -36.97 -32.94 67.27
N THR A 177 -37.78 -32.86 66.19
CA THR A 177 -39.22 -32.56 66.26
C THR A 177 -40.10 -33.67 66.83
N GLY A 178 -39.53 -34.79 67.24
CA GLY A 178 -40.24 -35.79 68.05
C GLY A 178 -40.44 -35.38 69.52
N ARG A 179 -39.90 -34.24 69.98
CA ARG A 179 -39.76 -33.95 71.42
C ARG A 179 -40.61 -32.81 71.99
N ASP A 180 -41.03 -31.79 71.23
CA ASP A 180 -41.43 -30.50 71.85
C ASP A 180 -42.89 -30.05 71.56
N ASN A 181 -43.88 -30.95 71.71
CA ASN A 181 -45.30 -30.58 71.81
C ASN A 181 -45.65 -30.25 73.28
N GLU A 182 -45.32 -29.08 73.80
CA GLU A 182 -45.92 -28.59 75.05
C GLU A 182 -45.71 -27.08 75.21
N SER A 183 -46.81 -26.34 75.40
CA SER A 183 -46.92 -24.98 75.97
C SER A 183 -46.34 -23.79 75.19
N ASP A 184 -46.94 -22.60 75.15
CA ASP A 184 -48.27 -22.08 75.48
C ASP A 184 -48.31 -20.65 74.91
N SER A 185 -49.50 -20.26 74.48
CA SER A 185 -49.95 -18.94 74.05
C SER A 185 -49.89 -17.87 75.15
N THR A 186 -49.70 -16.60 74.77
CA THR A 186 -50.74 -15.55 74.86
C THR A 186 -50.20 -14.15 74.50
N ASN A 187 -51.11 -13.36 73.94
CA ASN A 187 -50.98 -12.07 73.25
C ASN A 187 -51.74 -11.00 74.06
N ASP A 188 -51.38 -9.71 73.93
CA ASP A 188 -52.21 -8.48 74.12
C ASP A 188 -51.26 -7.25 74.17
N LYS A 189 -51.51 -6.01 73.68
CA LYS A 189 -52.71 -5.30 73.20
C LYS A 189 -52.33 -3.95 72.53
N GLU A 190 -53.17 -3.52 71.57
CA GLU A 190 -53.73 -2.16 71.21
C GLU A 190 -53.04 -0.82 71.62
N LYS A 191 -53.19 0.36 70.97
CA LYS A 191 -53.86 0.87 69.73
C LYS A 191 -53.64 2.41 69.58
N ASN A 192 -53.52 2.83 68.31
CA ASN A 192 -53.76 4.11 67.56
C ASN A 192 -54.04 5.47 68.23
N GLU A 193 -53.62 6.55 67.53
CA GLU A 193 -54.54 7.61 67.03
C GLU A 193 -53.98 8.39 65.81
N HIS A 194 -54.88 8.99 65.00
CA HIS A 194 -54.61 9.68 63.72
C HIS A 194 -55.43 10.99 63.63
N SER A 195 -54.76 12.09 63.22
CA SER A 195 -55.16 13.11 62.22
C SER A 195 -55.96 14.41 62.55
N VAL A 196 -55.61 15.44 61.74
CA VAL A 196 -56.28 16.71 61.34
C VAL A 196 -56.00 17.92 62.28
N VAL A 197 -55.49 19.11 61.90
CA VAL A 197 -55.45 19.94 60.65
C VAL A 197 -54.02 20.37 60.32
#